data_AF-A0A8C5BML3-F1
#
_entry.id   AF-A0A8C5BML3-F1
#
_cell.length_a   1.000
_cell.length_b   1.000
_cell.length_c   1.000
_cell.angle_alpha   90.00
_cell.angle_beta   90.00
_cell.angle_gamma   90.00
#
_symmetry.space_group_name_H-M   'P 1'
#
loop_
_entity.id
_entity.type
_entity.pdbx_description
1 polymer ?
#
loop_
_entity_poly.entity_id
_entity_poly.type
_entity_poly.pdbx_seq_one_letter_code
_entity_poly.pdbx_strand_id
1 'polypeptide(L)'
;MLGSRSRLPVCCSYSNPVTWMLIARSSSPVFNLLRRWGLKDTKAFTADQVPQAPRQQRPRASDHGMQTVTLIPGDGIGPEISTAVMRIFEAAQVPIQWDERNVTAIQGPGGNWMIPPNTKESMDRNKIGLKGPLKTPVAAGHPSMNLLLRKTFDLYANVRPCMSIEGYKTPYTDVDLVTIRENTEGEYSGIEHVIVDGVVQSIKLITEDASERIAKYAFEYAVNNQRSSVTAVHKANIMRMSDGLFLRKCREAAENYKDIKFTEMYLDTVCLNMVQDPTQFDVLVMPNLYGDILSDLCAGLIGGLGVTPSGNIGTNGVAIFESVHGTAPDIAGADLANPTALLLSAVMMLRHMGLHAHAQRIQTACFNTIQDKQVLTKDLGGNAKCSEFTAAICERVQDLD
;
A
#
# COMPACT_ATOMS: atom_id res chain seq x y z
N MET A 1 -54.99 50.85 23.88
CA MET A 1 -55.12 49.89 22.77
C MET A 1 -54.45 48.59 23.27
N LEU A 2 -55.12 47.48 23.63
CA LEU A 2 -56.33 46.80 23.11
C LEU A 2 -56.17 46.43 21.62
N GLY A 3 -56.24 45.17 21.16
CA GLY A 3 -56.38 43.84 21.82
C GLY A 3 -55.79 42.72 20.90
N SER A 4 -55.51 41.46 21.29
CA SER A 4 -56.43 40.36 21.70
C SER A 4 -57.47 40.03 20.60
N ARG A 5 -57.69 38.81 20.06
CA ARG A 5 -57.71 37.37 20.51
C ARG A 5 -57.85 36.42 19.26
N SER A 6 -57.82 35.06 19.26
CA SER A 6 -57.27 33.98 20.12
C SER A 6 -57.60 32.54 19.60
N ARG A 7 -56.74 31.53 19.85
CA ARG A 7 -57.01 30.03 19.95
C ARG A 7 -57.30 29.24 18.64
N LEU A 8 -56.62 28.14 18.25
CA LEU A 8 -56.47 26.75 18.83
C LEU A 8 -57.79 25.98 19.04
N PRO A 9 -57.86 24.61 19.05
CA PRO A 9 -56.91 23.51 18.68
C PRO A 9 -57.51 22.51 17.60
N VAL A 10 -57.10 21.25 17.27
CA VAL A 10 -56.95 19.96 18.05
C VAL A 10 -56.28 18.81 17.24
N CYS A 11 -55.34 18.08 17.89
CA CYS A 11 -54.90 16.66 17.86
C CYS A 11 -54.79 15.70 16.63
N CYS A 12 -53.93 14.69 16.86
CA CYS A 12 -53.79 13.35 16.24
C CYS A 12 -53.12 13.20 14.85
N SER A 13 -52.46 12.08 14.52
CA SER A 13 -51.37 11.28 15.17
C SER A 13 -51.02 10.06 14.28
N TYR A 14 -49.86 9.43 14.53
CA TYR A 14 -49.42 8.10 14.05
C TYR A 14 -49.06 7.84 12.56
N SER A 15 -47.90 7.18 12.42
CA SER A 15 -47.47 6.16 11.44
C SER A 15 -47.38 6.42 9.92
N ASN A 16 -46.17 6.13 9.40
CA ASN A 16 -45.83 5.44 8.14
C ASN A 16 -46.95 5.02 7.16
N PRO A 17 -46.74 5.31 5.86
CA PRO A 17 -47.26 4.49 4.76
C PRO A 17 -46.12 3.84 3.94
N VAL A 18 -45.88 2.54 4.17
CA VAL A 18 -45.53 1.65 3.05
C VAL A 18 -46.82 1.43 2.24
N THR A 19 -46.69 1.05 0.96
CA THR A 19 -47.79 0.66 0.05
C THR A 19 -48.42 1.81 -0.76
N TRP A 20 -47.77 2.15 -1.89
CA TRP A 20 -48.48 2.47 -3.14
C TRP A 20 -47.72 1.86 -4.32
N MET A 21 -48.09 0.63 -4.67
CA MET A 21 -47.52 -0.10 -5.80
C MET A 21 -48.66 -0.82 -6.53
N LEU A 22 -49.09 -0.29 -7.68
CA LEU A 22 -49.67 -1.03 -8.82
C LEU A 22 -50.13 -0.11 -9.96
N ILE A 23 -49.91 -0.56 -11.20
CA ILE A 23 -50.60 -0.19 -12.45
C ILE A 23 -50.45 1.26 -12.96
N ALA A 24 -49.43 1.47 -13.79
CA ALA A 24 -49.56 2.20 -15.07
C ALA A 24 -48.62 1.53 -16.10
N ARG A 25 -49.02 1.43 -17.37
CA ARG A 25 -48.26 0.69 -18.41
C ARG A 25 -47.59 1.61 -19.42
N SER A 26 -46.38 1.21 -19.82
CA SER A 26 -45.78 1.36 -21.16
C SER A 26 -45.86 2.72 -21.88
N SER A 27 -44.78 3.49 -21.82
CA SER A 27 -44.17 4.12 -23.02
C SER A 27 -42.75 4.63 -22.70
N SER A 28 -41.76 4.19 -23.48
CA SER A 28 -40.37 4.68 -23.42
C SER A 28 -39.71 4.52 -24.79
N PRO A 29 -38.98 5.53 -25.30
CA PRO A 29 -38.57 5.58 -26.72
C PRO A 29 -37.50 4.55 -27.14
N VAL A 30 -36.86 3.86 -26.19
CA VAL A 30 -35.72 2.95 -26.42
C VAL A 30 -36.02 1.84 -27.44
N PHE A 31 -37.25 1.32 -27.45
CA PHE A 31 -37.64 0.20 -28.33
C PHE A 31 -37.64 0.52 -29.83
N ASN A 32 -37.78 1.80 -30.23
CA ASN A 32 -37.83 2.17 -31.64
C ASN A 32 -36.45 2.24 -32.31
N LEU A 33 -35.36 2.30 -31.55
CA LEU A 33 -34.00 2.35 -32.12
C LEU A 33 -33.53 0.96 -32.60
N LEU A 34 -33.83 -0.08 -31.82
CA LEU A 34 -33.35 -1.45 -32.04
C LEU A 34 -33.94 -2.12 -33.30
N ARG A 35 -35.16 -1.75 -33.71
CA ARG A 35 -35.76 -2.27 -34.96
C ARG A 35 -35.03 -1.83 -36.24
N ARG A 36 -34.13 -0.85 -36.18
CA ARG A 36 -33.40 -0.34 -37.35
C ARG A 36 -32.15 -1.15 -37.72
N TRP A 37 -31.77 -2.14 -36.90
CA TRP A 37 -30.51 -2.91 -37.03
C TRP A 37 -30.69 -4.42 -37.29
N GLY A 38 -31.86 -4.84 -37.81
CA GLY A 38 -32.01 -6.10 -38.54
C GLY A 38 -31.96 -7.43 -37.76
N LEU A 39 -31.62 -7.43 -36.48
CA LEU A 39 -31.53 -8.64 -35.65
C LEU A 39 -32.92 -9.26 -35.38
N LYS A 40 -33.05 -10.55 -35.68
CA LYS A 40 -34.16 -11.42 -35.26
C LYS A 40 -33.73 -12.32 -34.10
N ASP A 41 -34.71 -13.00 -33.51
CA ASP A 41 -34.57 -14.09 -32.52
C ASP A 41 -34.04 -13.69 -31.13
N THR A 42 -34.91 -13.05 -30.34
CA THR A 42 -34.80 -13.04 -28.87
C THR A 42 -35.70 -14.12 -28.27
N LYS A 43 -35.13 -15.24 -27.82
CA LYS A 43 -35.81 -16.12 -26.86
C LYS A 43 -35.90 -15.41 -25.50
N ALA A 44 -37.01 -15.57 -24.80
CA ALA A 44 -37.18 -15.01 -23.46
C ALA A 44 -36.30 -15.77 -22.45
N PHE A 45 -35.47 -15.04 -21.71
CA PHE A 45 -34.78 -15.57 -20.54
C PHE A 45 -35.73 -15.59 -19.34
N THR A 46 -35.83 -16.75 -18.68
CA THR A 46 -36.42 -16.87 -17.35
C THR A 46 -35.42 -16.40 -16.28
N ALA A 47 -35.92 -16.06 -15.08
CA ALA A 47 -35.15 -15.34 -14.06
C ALA A 47 -34.01 -16.15 -13.40
N ASP A 48 -33.89 -17.45 -13.68
CA ASP A 48 -32.93 -18.37 -13.04
C ASP A 48 -31.58 -18.48 -13.78
N GLN A 49 -31.29 -17.61 -14.77
CA GLN A 49 -30.03 -17.62 -15.53
C GLN A 49 -29.32 -16.26 -15.53
N VAL A 50 -29.04 -15.73 -14.33
CA VAL A 50 -28.01 -14.70 -14.15
C VAL A 50 -26.67 -15.40 -13.88
N PRO A 51 -25.64 -15.23 -14.73
CA PRO A 51 -24.30 -15.69 -14.40
C PRO A 51 -23.81 -14.95 -13.16
N GLN A 52 -23.55 -15.67 -12.07
CA GLN A 52 -22.92 -15.06 -10.90
C GLN A 52 -21.54 -14.53 -11.32
N ALA A 53 -21.28 -13.26 -11.04
CA ALA A 53 -19.94 -12.70 -11.22
C ALA A 53 -18.92 -13.59 -10.50
N PRO A 54 -17.75 -13.88 -11.10
CA PRO A 54 -16.81 -14.81 -10.52
C PRO A 54 -16.34 -14.28 -9.17
N ARG A 55 -16.87 -14.89 -8.08
CA ARG A 55 -16.32 -14.71 -6.74
C ARG A 55 -14.83 -15.02 -6.85
N GLN A 56 -13.98 -14.01 -6.65
CA GLN A 56 -12.55 -14.25 -6.49
C GLN A 56 -12.41 -15.30 -5.40
N GLN A 57 -11.89 -16.47 -5.79
CA GLN A 57 -11.61 -17.50 -4.81
C GLN A 57 -10.51 -16.91 -3.92
N ARG A 58 -10.82 -16.70 -2.64
CA ARG A 58 -9.77 -16.64 -1.62
C ARG A 58 -8.84 -17.84 -1.90
N PRO A 59 -7.51 -17.68 -1.88
CA PRO A 59 -6.65 -18.85 -1.88
C PRO A 59 -7.18 -19.79 -0.80
N ARG A 60 -7.48 -21.05 -1.19
CA ARG A 60 -7.82 -22.07 -0.19
C ARG A 60 -6.70 -22.07 0.83
N ALA A 61 -7.02 -22.20 2.12
CA ALA A 61 -6.01 -22.50 3.12
C ALA A 61 -5.31 -23.79 2.68
N SER A 62 -4.14 -23.63 2.09
CA SER A 62 -3.36 -24.71 1.51
C SER A 62 -2.72 -25.44 2.66
N ASP A 63 -2.87 -26.75 2.71
CA ASP A 63 -2.03 -27.65 3.48
C ASP A 63 -0.56 -27.19 3.31
N HIS A 64 0.03 -26.64 4.38
CA HIS A 64 1.10 -25.63 4.26
C HIS A 64 2.48 -26.26 3.99
N GLY A 65 2.65 -26.82 2.79
CA GLY A 65 3.95 -27.11 2.21
C GLY A 65 4.78 -25.85 2.01
N MET A 66 6.11 -26.01 2.03
CA MET A 66 7.11 -24.96 1.94
C MET A 66 6.86 -24.02 0.73
N GLN A 67 6.67 -22.72 0.97
CA GLN A 67 6.44 -21.73 -0.08
C GLN A 67 7.74 -21.05 -0.52
N THR A 68 8.06 -21.05 -1.81
CA THR A 68 9.26 -20.38 -2.33
C THR A 68 9.05 -18.87 -2.44
N VAL A 69 9.97 -18.08 -1.88
CA VAL A 69 9.95 -16.60 -1.90
C VAL A 69 11.23 -16.09 -2.57
N THR A 70 11.11 -15.15 -3.51
CA THR A 70 12.30 -14.54 -4.14
C THR A 70 12.97 -13.58 -3.16
N LEU A 71 14.24 -13.82 -2.80
CA LEU A 71 15.02 -12.89 -1.97
C LEU A 71 15.96 -12.07 -2.86
N ILE A 72 15.94 -10.75 -2.70
CA ILE A 72 16.84 -9.81 -3.37
C ILE A 72 17.64 -9.09 -2.28
N PRO A 73 18.85 -9.56 -1.90
CA PRO A 73 19.59 -8.97 -0.78
C PRO A 73 19.96 -7.49 -0.97
N GLY A 74 20.17 -7.06 -2.22
CA GLY A 74 20.43 -5.66 -2.56
C GLY A 74 21.85 -5.19 -2.26
N ASP A 75 22.01 -3.89 -2.01
CA ASP A 75 23.28 -3.17 -1.96
C ASP A 75 23.56 -2.54 -0.58
N GLY A 76 24.83 -2.30 -0.27
CA GLY A 76 25.26 -1.61 0.95
C GLY A 76 24.95 -2.46 2.19
N ILE A 77 24.14 -1.94 3.13
CA ILE A 77 23.65 -2.73 4.28
C ILE A 77 22.68 -3.87 3.88
N GLY A 78 22.16 -3.88 2.65
CA GLY A 78 21.11 -4.82 2.21
C GLY A 78 21.39 -6.30 2.52
N PRO A 79 22.58 -6.84 2.19
CA PRO A 79 22.94 -8.22 2.53
C PRO A 79 22.97 -8.49 4.05
N GLU A 80 23.51 -7.56 4.85
CA GLU A 80 23.62 -7.67 6.33
C GLU A 80 22.22 -7.82 6.96
N ILE A 81 21.29 -6.93 6.61
CA ILE A 81 19.92 -6.98 7.13
C ILE A 81 19.08 -8.11 6.52
N SER A 82 19.40 -8.57 5.30
CA SER A 82 18.71 -9.71 4.69
C SER A 82 19.09 -11.01 5.39
N THR A 83 20.38 -11.24 5.67
CA THR A 83 20.84 -12.38 6.48
C THR A 83 20.26 -12.34 7.90
N ALA A 84 20.10 -11.16 8.51
CA ALA A 84 19.40 -11.02 9.79
C ALA A 84 17.95 -11.53 9.72
N VAL A 85 17.17 -11.10 8.71
CA VAL A 85 15.79 -11.56 8.51
C VAL A 85 15.72 -13.07 8.23
N MET A 86 16.63 -13.62 7.41
CA MET A 86 16.69 -15.06 7.14
C MET A 86 16.87 -15.88 8.43
N ARG A 87 17.78 -15.45 9.32
CA ARG A 87 18.06 -16.13 10.60
C ARG A 87 16.88 -16.04 11.59
N ILE A 88 16.15 -14.93 11.59
CA ILE A 88 14.93 -14.77 12.41
C ILE A 88 13.80 -15.65 11.87
N PHE A 89 13.68 -15.81 10.55
CA PHE A 89 12.71 -16.71 9.91
C PHE A 89 13.03 -18.19 10.14
N GLU A 90 14.32 -18.55 10.15
CA GLU A 90 14.80 -19.89 10.54
C GLU A 90 14.48 -20.19 12.01
N ALA A 91 14.78 -19.26 12.93
CA ALA A 91 14.42 -19.38 14.34
C ALA A 91 12.91 -19.48 14.58
N ALA A 92 12.10 -18.74 13.78
CA ALA A 92 10.64 -18.76 13.82
C ALA A 92 10.00 -19.95 13.06
N GLN A 93 10.81 -20.89 12.55
CA GLN A 93 10.40 -22.07 11.78
C GLN A 93 9.39 -21.74 10.66
N VAL A 94 9.59 -20.62 9.97
CA VAL A 94 8.66 -20.16 8.92
C VAL A 94 8.68 -21.14 7.74
N PRO A 95 7.52 -21.62 7.23
CA PRO A 95 7.45 -22.57 6.13
C PRO A 95 7.70 -21.93 4.75
N ILE A 96 8.85 -21.26 4.59
CA ILE A 96 9.30 -20.69 3.32
C ILE A 96 10.71 -21.13 2.93
N GLN A 97 10.96 -21.18 1.62
CA GLN A 97 12.29 -21.39 1.03
C GLN A 97 12.72 -20.12 0.29
N TRP A 98 13.92 -19.62 0.58
CA TRP A 98 14.48 -18.48 -0.13
C TRP A 98 15.03 -18.87 -1.50
N ASP A 99 14.65 -18.10 -2.53
CA ASP A 99 15.13 -18.17 -3.89
C ASP A 99 15.94 -16.90 -4.17
N GLU A 100 17.24 -16.95 -3.83
CA GLU A 100 18.11 -15.77 -3.86
C GLU A 100 18.44 -15.32 -5.29
N ARG A 101 18.24 -14.03 -5.54
CA ARG A 101 18.36 -13.39 -6.85
C ARG A 101 19.05 -12.03 -6.78
N ASN A 102 19.73 -11.68 -7.85
CA ASN A 102 20.40 -10.41 -8.02
C ASN A 102 19.66 -9.54 -9.04
N VAL A 103 19.67 -8.22 -8.87
CA VAL A 103 18.99 -7.24 -9.73
C VAL A 103 19.92 -6.16 -10.26
N THR A 104 21.21 -6.47 -10.40
CA THR A 104 22.17 -5.63 -11.13
C THR A 104 21.64 -5.38 -12.55
N ALA A 105 21.67 -4.13 -12.99
CA ALA A 105 21.15 -3.74 -14.29
C ALA A 105 21.93 -4.40 -15.43
N ILE A 106 21.21 -5.00 -16.38
CA ILE A 106 21.79 -5.51 -17.63
C ILE A 106 21.25 -4.72 -18.82
N GLN A 107 22.01 -4.67 -19.90
CA GLN A 107 21.53 -4.15 -21.19
C GLN A 107 20.87 -5.28 -21.98
N GLY A 108 19.60 -5.08 -22.31
CA GLY A 108 18.84 -5.96 -23.18
C GLY A 108 19.00 -5.61 -24.67
N PRO A 109 18.27 -6.30 -25.56
CA PRO A 109 18.22 -5.98 -26.98
C PRO A 109 17.90 -4.50 -27.23
N GLY A 110 18.67 -3.86 -28.12
CA GLY A 110 18.56 -2.42 -28.38
C GLY A 110 19.20 -1.50 -27.34
N GLY A 111 19.92 -2.04 -26.34
CA GLY A 111 20.63 -1.25 -25.33
C GLY A 111 19.78 -0.76 -24.16
N ASN A 112 18.48 -1.10 -24.14
CA ASN A 112 17.59 -0.76 -23.04
C ASN A 112 17.97 -1.49 -21.75
N TRP A 113 18.01 -0.78 -20.62
CA TRP A 113 18.26 -1.39 -19.31
C TRP A 113 17.07 -2.24 -18.86
N MET A 114 17.35 -3.47 -18.41
CA MET A 114 16.36 -4.43 -17.91
C MET A 114 16.86 -5.15 -16.64
N ILE A 115 15.93 -5.76 -15.89
CA ILE A 115 16.29 -6.70 -14.82
C ILE A 115 16.79 -8.04 -15.39
N PRO A 116 17.65 -8.79 -14.68
CA PRO A 116 18.09 -10.12 -15.11
C PRO A 116 16.91 -11.09 -15.36
N PRO A 117 16.90 -11.87 -16.46
CA PRO A 117 15.77 -12.74 -16.81
C PRO A 117 15.47 -13.81 -15.76
N ASN A 118 16.49 -14.42 -15.17
CA ASN A 118 16.36 -15.39 -14.08
C ASN A 118 15.66 -14.80 -12.84
N THR A 119 15.85 -13.52 -12.54
CA THR A 119 15.15 -12.82 -11.46
C THR A 119 13.72 -12.46 -11.85
N LYS A 120 13.45 -12.18 -13.14
CA LYS A 120 12.08 -12.06 -13.66
C LYS A 120 11.33 -13.40 -13.57
N GLU A 121 11.93 -14.49 -14.03
CA GLU A 121 11.38 -15.85 -13.95
C GLU A 121 11.11 -16.29 -12.51
N SER A 122 12.01 -15.93 -11.57
CA SER A 122 11.82 -16.14 -10.13
C SER A 122 10.57 -15.44 -9.62
N MET A 123 10.40 -14.15 -9.90
CA MET A 123 9.20 -13.40 -9.50
C MET A 123 7.94 -13.85 -10.24
N ASP A 124 8.03 -14.20 -11.52
CA ASP A 124 6.91 -14.69 -12.32
C ASP A 124 6.39 -16.04 -11.79
N ARG A 125 7.29 -16.91 -11.28
CA ARG A 125 6.96 -18.19 -10.63
C ARG A 125 6.47 -18.00 -9.19
N ASN A 126 7.29 -17.36 -8.35
CA ASN A 126 7.12 -17.32 -6.90
C ASN A 126 6.07 -16.29 -6.45
N LYS A 127 5.80 -15.27 -7.28
CA LYS A 127 4.92 -14.09 -7.06
C LYS A 127 5.31 -13.16 -5.91
N ILE A 128 5.78 -13.71 -4.80
CA ILE A 128 6.21 -12.97 -3.62
C ILE A 128 7.73 -12.79 -3.64
N GLY A 129 8.19 -11.59 -3.26
CA GLY A 129 9.59 -11.33 -3.00
C GLY A 129 9.84 -10.40 -1.81
N LEU A 130 10.98 -10.61 -1.15
CA LEU A 130 11.55 -9.72 -0.15
C LEU A 130 12.80 -9.06 -0.73
N LYS A 131 13.00 -7.77 -0.47
CA LYS A 131 14.01 -6.95 -1.14
C LYS A 131 14.70 -5.98 -0.18
N GLY A 132 16.03 -6.00 -0.16
CA GLY A 132 16.85 -4.97 0.47
C GLY A 132 16.94 -3.66 -0.33
N PRO A 133 17.56 -2.60 0.23
CA PRO A 133 17.80 -1.35 -0.47
C PRO A 133 18.66 -1.57 -1.73
N LEU A 134 18.39 -0.80 -2.80
CA LEU A 134 19.17 -0.84 -4.04
C LEU A 134 19.83 0.51 -4.32
N LYS A 135 21.08 0.46 -4.76
CA LYS A 135 21.84 1.64 -5.17
C LYS A 135 21.35 2.12 -6.54
N THR A 136 20.90 3.37 -6.60
CA THR A 136 20.67 4.07 -7.87
C THR A 136 21.87 4.97 -8.15
N PRO A 137 22.51 4.89 -9.32
CA PRO A 137 23.60 5.80 -9.67
C PRO A 137 23.06 7.21 -9.95
N VAL A 138 23.81 8.23 -9.55
CA VAL A 138 23.41 9.64 -9.70
C VAL A 138 24.00 10.21 -10.99
N ALA A 139 23.17 10.96 -11.73
CA ALA A 139 23.50 11.68 -12.98
C ALA A 139 23.96 10.86 -14.21
N ALA A 140 24.52 9.65 -14.05
CA ALA A 140 24.90 8.77 -15.16
C ALA A 140 24.82 7.28 -14.78
N GLY A 141 24.33 6.44 -15.71
CA GLY A 141 24.28 4.98 -15.54
C GLY A 141 22.96 4.37 -16.01
N HIS A 142 22.53 3.30 -15.33
CA HIS A 142 21.21 2.70 -15.50
C HIS A 142 20.13 3.51 -14.75
N PRO A 143 18.85 3.45 -15.16
CA PRO A 143 17.75 4.03 -14.38
C PRO A 143 17.60 3.34 -13.01
N SER A 144 16.83 3.95 -12.11
CA SER A 144 16.52 3.38 -10.79
C SER A 144 15.97 1.96 -10.91
N MET A 145 16.68 0.98 -10.33
CA MET A 145 16.23 -0.42 -10.36
C MET A 145 14.96 -0.64 -9.54
N ASN A 146 14.69 0.21 -8.55
CA ASN A 146 13.42 0.22 -7.83
C ASN A 146 12.26 0.58 -8.78
N LEU A 147 12.43 1.62 -9.62
CA LEU A 147 11.45 2.00 -10.65
C LEU A 147 11.30 0.92 -11.72
N LEU A 148 12.40 0.28 -12.13
CA LEU A 148 12.40 -0.75 -13.16
C LEU A 148 11.71 -2.04 -12.68
N LEU A 149 11.91 -2.44 -11.43
CA LEU A 149 11.15 -3.53 -10.79
C LEU A 149 9.64 -3.21 -10.75
N ARG A 150 9.28 -2.01 -10.28
CA ARG A 150 7.88 -1.56 -10.19
C ARG A 150 7.19 -1.54 -11.55
N LYS A 151 7.87 -1.08 -12.61
CA LYS A 151 7.36 -1.11 -14.00
C LYS A 151 7.33 -2.51 -14.61
N THR A 152 8.31 -3.38 -14.33
CA THR A 152 8.38 -4.74 -14.90
C THR A 152 7.29 -5.67 -14.33
N PHE A 153 6.86 -5.44 -13.09
CA PHE A 153 5.87 -6.27 -12.39
C PHE A 153 4.54 -5.54 -12.10
N ASP A 154 4.32 -4.35 -12.68
CA ASP A 154 3.10 -3.53 -12.49
C ASP A 154 2.71 -3.34 -11.01
N LEU A 155 3.69 -2.97 -10.17
CA LEU A 155 3.53 -2.87 -8.71
C LEU A 155 2.88 -1.54 -8.30
N TYR A 156 1.62 -1.35 -8.71
CA TYR A 156 0.91 -0.08 -8.73
C TYR A 156 0.58 0.54 -7.37
N ALA A 157 0.54 -0.25 -6.29
CA ALA A 157 0.26 0.24 -4.94
C ALA A 157 1.48 0.08 -4.03
N ASN A 158 2.09 1.19 -3.59
CA ASN A 158 3.08 1.17 -2.52
C ASN A 158 2.36 1.42 -1.18
N VAL A 159 2.37 0.42 -0.30
CA VAL A 159 1.73 0.42 1.00
C VAL A 159 2.79 0.61 2.07
N ARG A 160 2.67 1.66 2.88
CA ARG A 160 3.58 1.99 3.98
C ARG A 160 2.76 2.22 5.26
N PRO A 161 2.62 1.19 6.12
CA PRO A 161 2.12 1.34 7.48
C PRO A 161 3.07 2.19 8.33
N CYS A 162 2.49 3.02 9.17
CA CYS A 162 3.17 3.87 10.13
C CYS A 162 2.54 3.62 11.50
N MET A 163 3.25 2.87 12.35
CA MET A 163 2.79 2.44 13.66
C MET A 163 3.83 2.81 14.72
N SER A 164 3.41 3.41 15.83
CA SER A 164 4.28 3.66 16.99
C SER A 164 4.83 2.34 17.52
N ILE A 165 6.15 2.24 17.63
CA ILE A 165 6.82 1.03 18.14
C ILE A 165 6.82 1.05 19.66
N GLU A 166 6.28 -0.01 20.27
CA GLU A 166 6.22 -0.12 21.72
C GLU A 166 7.62 -0.07 22.34
N GLY A 167 7.76 0.70 23.42
CA GLY A 167 9.03 0.95 24.09
C GLY A 167 9.92 2.03 23.44
N TYR A 168 9.82 2.29 22.14
CA TYR A 168 10.60 3.34 21.45
C TYR A 168 9.87 4.69 21.52
N LYS A 169 10.46 5.66 22.23
CA LYS A 169 9.81 6.94 22.50
C LYS A 169 10.17 8.01 21.47
N THR A 170 9.18 8.48 20.73
CA THR A 170 9.28 9.70 19.90
C THR A 170 8.49 10.87 20.56
N PRO A 171 8.38 12.04 19.92
CA PRO A 171 7.45 13.10 20.36
C PRO A 171 5.96 12.73 20.22
N TYR A 172 5.62 11.65 19.50
CA TYR A 172 4.27 11.21 19.21
C TYR A 172 3.99 9.85 19.89
N THR A 173 2.73 9.60 20.24
CA THR A 173 2.26 8.30 20.72
C THR A 173 1.07 7.84 19.89
N ASP A 174 0.74 6.55 19.98
CA ASP A 174 -0.52 5.98 19.48
C ASP A 174 -0.78 6.22 17.97
N VAL A 175 0.30 6.38 17.20
CA VAL A 175 0.26 6.47 15.74
C VAL A 175 -0.06 5.07 15.18
N ASP A 176 -1.13 4.94 14.41
CA ASP A 176 -1.43 3.72 13.64
C ASP A 176 -2.21 4.02 12.35
N LEU A 177 -1.48 4.45 11.33
CA LEU A 177 -2.03 4.84 10.02
C LEU A 177 -1.33 4.12 8.88
N VAL A 178 -1.96 4.07 7.70
CA VAL A 178 -1.40 3.42 6.51
C VAL A 178 -1.50 4.34 5.30
N THR A 179 -0.35 4.64 4.69
CA THR A 179 -0.31 5.35 3.41
C THR A 179 -0.33 4.35 2.25
N ILE A 180 -1.19 4.63 1.26
CA ILE A 180 -1.38 3.85 0.04
C ILE A 180 -1.15 4.78 -1.15
N ARG A 181 0.03 4.62 -1.75
CA ARG A 181 0.59 5.47 -2.79
C ARG A 181 0.43 4.83 -4.15
N GLU A 182 -0.11 5.59 -5.11
CA GLU A 182 0.01 5.27 -6.54
C GLU A 182 1.50 5.25 -6.92
N ASN A 183 1.95 4.20 -7.61
CA ASN A 183 3.38 3.88 -7.76
C ASN A 183 3.84 3.71 -9.23
N THR A 184 2.99 4.06 -10.21
CA THR A 184 3.25 3.87 -11.66
C THR A 184 3.22 5.15 -12.50
N GLU A 185 2.53 6.20 -12.06
CA GLU A 185 2.35 7.46 -12.81
C GLU A 185 2.56 8.70 -11.90
N GLY A 186 1.78 9.76 -12.08
CA GLY A 186 1.94 11.04 -11.41
C GLY A 186 3.07 11.88 -12.00
N GLU A 187 3.72 12.64 -11.11
CA GLU A 187 4.94 13.41 -11.36
C GLU A 187 6.15 12.50 -11.62
N TYR A 188 6.08 11.25 -11.16
CA TYR A 188 7.08 10.19 -11.36
C TYR A 188 7.03 9.55 -12.77
N SER A 189 6.29 10.15 -13.72
CA SER A 189 6.27 9.76 -15.13
C SER A 189 7.66 9.82 -15.78
N GLY A 190 8.49 10.78 -15.36
CA GLY A 190 9.79 11.09 -15.96
C GLY A 190 9.71 11.84 -17.30
N ILE A 191 8.55 12.44 -17.61
CA ILE A 191 8.33 13.14 -18.88
C ILE A 191 8.68 14.62 -18.71
N GLU A 192 9.93 14.96 -18.99
CA GLU A 192 10.47 16.32 -18.87
C GLU A 192 11.14 16.77 -20.17
N HIS A 193 11.03 18.06 -20.49
CA HIS A 193 11.67 18.64 -21.68
C HIS A 193 11.93 20.15 -21.53
N VAL A 194 12.93 20.64 -22.28
CA VAL A 194 13.21 22.06 -22.42
C VAL A 194 12.30 22.62 -23.52
N ILE A 195 11.52 23.67 -23.23
CA ILE A 195 10.65 24.35 -24.21
C ILE A 195 11.49 25.36 -25.02
N VAL A 196 12.23 26.19 -24.30
CA VAL A 196 13.23 27.15 -24.79
C VAL A 196 14.35 27.25 -23.75
N ASP A 197 15.48 27.87 -24.09
CA ASP A 197 16.58 28.04 -23.15
C ASP A 197 16.10 28.70 -21.83
N GLY A 198 16.57 28.17 -20.70
CA GLY A 198 16.11 28.53 -19.36
C GLY A 198 14.70 28.06 -18.95
N VAL A 199 13.92 27.38 -19.81
CA VAL A 199 12.52 26.98 -19.52
C VAL A 199 12.34 25.47 -19.67
N VAL A 200 12.11 24.79 -18.54
CA VAL A 200 11.83 23.35 -18.46
C VAL A 200 10.37 23.10 -18.10
N GLN A 201 9.74 22.11 -18.73
CA GLN A 201 8.43 21.58 -18.35
C GLN A 201 8.53 20.12 -17.91
N SER A 202 7.91 19.82 -16.77
CA SER A 202 7.66 18.48 -16.26
C SER A 202 6.17 18.14 -16.41
N ILE A 203 5.83 16.92 -16.85
CA ILE A 203 4.45 16.50 -17.13
C ILE A 203 3.97 15.45 -16.12
N LYS A 204 3.15 15.92 -15.17
CA LYS A 204 2.31 15.05 -14.34
C LYS A 204 1.26 14.35 -15.20
N LEU A 205 1.29 13.02 -15.25
CA LEU A 205 0.22 12.21 -15.81
C LEU A 205 -0.65 11.64 -14.68
N ILE A 206 -1.97 11.71 -14.84
CA ILE A 206 -2.91 10.92 -14.05
C ILE A 206 -3.91 10.28 -15.02
N THR A 207 -4.10 8.98 -14.92
CA THR A 207 -5.01 8.20 -15.77
C THR A 207 -6.20 7.65 -14.98
N GLU A 208 -7.25 7.28 -15.71
CA GLU A 208 -8.48 6.73 -15.13
C GLU A 208 -8.23 5.35 -14.52
N ASP A 209 -7.66 4.43 -15.29
CA ASP A 209 -7.33 3.06 -14.89
C ASP A 209 -6.44 3.00 -13.64
N ALA A 210 -5.39 3.82 -13.58
CA ALA A 210 -4.47 3.87 -12.44
C ALA A 210 -5.13 4.46 -11.19
N SER A 211 -5.94 5.51 -11.36
CA SER A 211 -6.73 6.10 -10.28
C SER A 211 -7.80 5.15 -9.75
N GLU A 212 -8.44 4.37 -10.62
CA GLU A 212 -9.45 3.37 -10.21
C GLU A 212 -8.84 2.23 -9.41
N ARG A 213 -7.74 1.63 -9.90
CA ARG A 213 -7.10 0.50 -9.22
C ARG A 213 -6.50 0.87 -7.87
N ILE A 214 -5.90 2.05 -7.71
CA ILE A 214 -5.35 2.48 -6.42
C ILE A 214 -6.46 2.86 -5.42
N ALA A 215 -7.53 3.51 -5.89
CA ALA A 215 -8.69 3.84 -5.05
C ALA A 215 -9.39 2.57 -4.55
N LYS A 216 -9.69 1.63 -5.46
CA LYS A 216 -10.27 0.34 -5.11
C LYS A 216 -9.38 -0.43 -4.14
N TYR A 217 -8.08 -0.53 -4.43
CA TYR A 217 -7.13 -1.21 -3.55
C TYR A 217 -7.11 -0.62 -2.13
N ALA A 218 -7.23 0.71 -1.97
CA ALA A 218 -7.26 1.32 -0.65
C ALA A 218 -8.49 0.93 0.17
N PHE A 219 -9.68 0.82 -0.45
CA PHE A 219 -10.88 0.32 0.23
C PHE A 219 -10.83 -1.18 0.51
N GLU A 220 -10.31 -1.99 -0.43
CA GLU A 220 -10.09 -3.42 -0.20
C GLU A 220 -9.07 -3.66 0.92
N TYR A 221 -8.00 -2.86 0.99
CA TYR A 221 -7.04 -2.88 2.09
C TYR A 221 -7.72 -2.51 3.42
N ALA A 222 -8.53 -1.44 3.44
CA ALA A 222 -9.24 -1.01 4.65
C ALA A 222 -10.14 -2.11 5.21
N VAL A 223 -10.99 -2.71 4.38
CA VAL A 223 -11.87 -3.83 4.78
C VAL A 223 -11.06 -5.05 5.25
N ASN A 224 -10.04 -5.47 4.50
CA ASN A 224 -9.26 -6.66 4.85
C ASN A 224 -8.42 -6.49 6.13
N ASN A 225 -8.02 -5.26 6.47
CA ASN A 225 -7.25 -4.94 7.67
C ASN A 225 -8.11 -4.30 8.79
N GLN A 226 -9.44 -4.43 8.71
CA GLN A 226 -10.40 -3.98 9.74
C GLN A 226 -10.30 -2.49 10.08
N ARG A 227 -9.92 -1.67 9.10
CA ARG A 227 -9.84 -0.21 9.22
C ARG A 227 -11.21 0.44 9.02
N SER A 228 -11.34 1.63 9.58
CA SER A 228 -12.60 2.37 9.71
C SER A 228 -12.80 3.44 8.64
N SER A 229 -11.72 4.02 8.11
CA SER A 229 -11.79 5.15 7.20
C SER A 229 -10.69 5.20 6.15
N VAL A 230 -11.02 5.80 5.00
CA VAL A 230 -10.12 6.06 3.88
C VAL A 230 -10.21 7.55 3.54
N THR A 231 -9.07 8.26 3.59
CA THR A 231 -8.98 9.66 3.17
C THR A 231 -8.24 9.77 1.85
N ALA A 232 -8.87 10.36 0.82
CA ALA A 232 -8.21 10.74 -0.42
C ALA A 232 -7.44 12.05 -0.24
N VAL A 233 -6.13 12.03 -0.44
CA VAL A 233 -5.26 13.22 -0.32
C VAL A 233 -4.96 13.80 -1.69
N HIS A 234 -5.27 15.09 -1.90
CA HIS A 234 -5.22 15.72 -3.22
C HIS A 234 -4.82 17.20 -3.18
N LYS A 235 -4.60 17.82 -4.35
CA LYS A 235 -4.47 19.28 -4.52
C LYS A 235 -5.36 19.81 -5.67
N ALA A 236 -6.53 19.20 -5.84
CA ALA A 236 -7.53 19.52 -6.87
C ALA A 236 -8.05 20.98 -6.87
N ASN A 237 -7.80 21.78 -5.82
CA ASN A 237 -8.06 23.23 -5.85
C ASN A 237 -7.13 23.97 -6.84
N ILE A 238 -5.89 23.51 -6.98
CA ILE A 238 -4.91 23.97 -7.97
C ILE A 238 -4.94 23.06 -9.21
N MET A 239 -4.69 21.76 -9.01
CA MET A 239 -4.59 20.74 -10.07
C MET A 239 -5.97 20.16 -10.45
N ARG A 240 -6.87 21.04 -10.90
CA ARG A 240 -8.30 20.75 -11.12
C ARG A 240 -8.60 19.56 -12.04
N MET A 241 -7.73 19.25 -12.99
CA MET A 241 -7.94 18.16 -13.96
C MET A 241 -7.33 16.83 -13.50
N SER A 242 -6.03 16.80 -13.18
CA SER A 242 -5.32 15.57 -12.78
C SER A 242 -5.84 15.04 -11.45
N ASP A 243 -5.78 15.86 -10.41
CA ASP A 243 -6.20 15.47 -9.07
C ASP A 243 -7.73 15.40 -8.98
N GLY A 244 -8.43 16.15 -9.83
CA GLY A 244 -9.88 16.03 -10.00
C GLY A 244 -10.33 14.73 -10.67
N LEU A 245 -9.48 14.08 -11.49
CA LEU A 245 -9.74 12.73 -12.03
C LEU A 245 -9.54 11.68 -10.94
N PHE A 246 -8.39 11.71 -10.26
CA PHE A 246 -8.11 10.86 -9.10
C PHE A 246 -9.24 10.91 -8.07
N LEU A 247 -9.67 12.11 -7.68
CA LEU A 247 -10.71 12.31 -6.66
C LEU A 247 -12.09 11.79 -7.08
N ARG A 248 -12.45 11.82 -8.38
CA ARG A 248 -13.67 11.16 -8.89
C ARG A 248 -13.59 9.66 -8.70
N LYS A 249 -12.49 9.04 -9.09
CA LYS A 249 -12.27 7.60 -8.94
C LYS A 249 -12.24 7.14 -7.48
N CYS A 250 -11.75 7.97 -6.56
CA CYS A 250 -11.91 7.73 -5.11
C CYS A 250 -13.38 7.75 -4.66
N ARG A 251 -14.21 8.68 -5.15
CA ARG A 251 -15.66 8.73 -4.85
C ARG A 251 -16.40 7.53 -5.43
N GLU A 252 -16.13 7.19 -6.69
CA GLU A 252 -16.71 6.02 -7.39
C GLU A 252 -16.34 4.71 -6.68
N ALA A 253 -15.10 4.58 -6.18
CA ALA A 253 -14.71 3.47 -5.32
C ALA A 253 -15.51 3.49 -4.00
N ALA A 254 -15.54 4.63 -3.28
CA ALA A 254 -16.25 4.78 -2.01
C ALA A 254 -17.74 4.41 -2.09
N GLU A 255 -18.39 4.58 -3.25
CA GLU A 255 -19.77 4.15 -3.43
C GLU A 255 -19.99 2.64 -3.21
N ASN A 256 -18.96 1.81 -3.36
CA ASN A 256 -19.04 0.36 -3.20
C ASN A 256 -18.74 -0.14 -1.77
N TYR A 257 -18.20 0.71 -0.89
CA TYR A 257 -17.72 0.31 0.46
C TYR A 257 -18.39 1.16 1.55
N LYS A 258 -19.72 1.05 1.69
CA LYS A 258 -20.54 1.91 2.56
C LYS A 258 -20.15 1.87 4.05
N ASP A 259 -19.54 0.79 4.52
CA ASP A 259 -19.11 0.62 5.91
C ASP A 259 -17.78 1.32 6.22
N ILE A 260 -17.05 1.79 5.20
CA ILE A 260 -15.80 2.55 5.34
C ILE A 260 -16.10 4.05 5.22
N LYS A 261 -15.76 4.83 6.25
CA LYS A 261 -15.90 6.29 6.21
C LYS A 261 -14.92 6.88 5.19
N PHE A 262 -15.44 7.36 4.06
CA PHE A 262 -14.65 8.13 3.11
C PHE A 262 -14.49 9.59 3.54
N THR A 263 -13.35 10.21 3.23
CA THR A 263 -13.06 11.63 3.50
C THR A 263 -12.09 12.17 2.43
N GLU A 264 -12.09 13.49 2.21
CA GLU A 264 -11.28 14.17 1.19
C GLU A 264 -10.52 15.32 1.85
N MET A 265 -9.20 15.41 1.65
CA MET A 265 -8.37 16.44 2.27
C MET A 265 -7.29 16.98 1.33
N TYR A 266 -6.99 18.28 1.45
CA TYR A 266 -5.88 18.87 0.74
C TYR A 266 -4.54 18.45 1.35
N LEU A 267 -3.53 18.20 0.51
CA LEU A 267 -2.19 17.77 0.91
C LEU A 267 -1.57 18.61 2.03
N ASP A 268 -1.68 19.93 1.96
CA ASP A 268 -1.20 20.87 2.98
C ASP A 268 -1.97 20.80 4.29
N THR A 269 -3.29 20.57 4.23
CA THR A 269 -4.10 20.28 5.42
C THR A 269 -3.68 18.96 6.06
N VAL A 270 -3.43 17.91 5.27
CA VAL A 270 -2.93 16.63 5.79
C VAL A 270 -1.55 16.80 6.42
N CYS A 271 -0.59 17.44 5.75
CA CYS A 271 0.74 17.69 6.32
C CYS A 271 0.68 18.47 7.64
N LEU A 272 -0.16 19.52 7.73
CA LEU A 272 -0.33 20.31 8.95
C LEU A 272 -0.96 19.49 10.08
N ASN A 273 -2.07 18.80 9.80
CA ASN A 273 -2.77 17.99 10.78
C ASN A 273 -1.91 16.80 11.26
N MET A 274 -1.15 16.18 10.36
CA MET A 274 -0.29 15.01 10.64
C MET A 274 0.81 15.31 11.66
N VAL A 275 1.38 16.52 11.64
CA VAL A 275 2.40 16.93 12.62
C VAL A 275 1.80 17.48 13.93
N GLN A 276 0.49 17.75 13.96
CA GLN A 276 -0.23 18.22 15.16
C GLN A 276 -0.86 17.05 15.94
N ASP A 277 -1.58 16.18 15.25
CA ASP A 277 -2.23 14.99 15.77
C ASP A 277 -2.37 13.95 14.65
N PRO A 278 -1.44 12.99 14.54
CA PRO A 278 -1.52 11.93 13.54
C PRO A 278 -2.62 10.88 13.84
N THR A 279 -3.16 10.83 15.06
CA THR A 279 -4.13 9.80 15.48
C THR A 279 -5.51 9.95 14.84
N GLN A 280 -5.78 11.11 14.21
CA GLN A 280 -6.98 11.37 13.43
C GLN A 280 -7.03 10.62 12.08
N PHE A 281 -5.93 9.96 11.67
CA PHE A 281 -5.78 9.30 10.37
C PHE A 281 -5.74 7.77 10.48
N ASP A 282 -6.28 7.12 9.46
CA ASP A 282 -6.38 5.66 9.35
C ASP A 282 -5.75 5.21 8.02
N VAL A 283 -6.52 4.97 6.96
CA VAL A 283 -5.97 4.75 5.61
C VAL A 283 -5.93 6.06 4.81
N LEU A 284 -4.79 6.39 4.21
CA LEU A 284 -4.60 7.54 3.32
C LEU A 284 -4.28 7.08 1.90
N VAL A 285 -5.08 7.44 0.90
CA VAL A 285 -4.86 7.09 -0.51
C VAL A 285 -4.52 8.33 -1.34
N MET A 286 -3.47 8.25 -2.18
CA MET A 286 -2.96 9.45 -2.88
C MET A 286 -2.09 9.18 -4.13
N PRO A 287 -1.97 10.16 -5.04
CA PRO A 287 -1.01 10.17 -6.15
C PRO A 287 0.47 10.08 -5.72
N ASN A 288 1.32 9.72 -6.68
CA ASN A 288 2.68 9.24 -6.44
C ASN A 288 3.59 10.17 -5.63
N LEU A 289 3.75 11.44 -6.02
CA LEU A 289 4.59 12.40 -5.29
C LEU A 289 4.06 12.73 -3.89
N TYR A 290 2.75 12.72 -3.70
CA TYR A 290 2.15 13.00 -2.39
C TYR A 290 2.42 11.84 -1.44
N GLY A 291 2.31 10.61 -1.94
CA GLY A 291 2.61 9.39 -1.19
C GLY A 291 4.09 9.29 -0.81
N ASP A 292 4.98 9.75 -1.68
CA ASP A 292 6.41 9.89 -1.40
C ASP A 292 6.64 10.77 -0.16
N ILE A 293 6.20 12.04 -0.24
CA ILE A 293 6.43 13.05 0.79
C ILE A 293 5.72 12.70 2.11
N LEU A 294 4.44 12.30 2.06
CA LEU A 294 3.67 12.02 3.27
C LEU A 294 4.15 10.77 4.00
N SER A 295 4.58 9.72 3.29
CA SER A 295 5.01 8.49 3.97
C SER A 295 6.41 8.61 4.59
N ASP A 296 7.31 9.38 4.00
CA ASP A 296 8.59 9.74 4.62
C ASP A 296 8.40 10.72 5.81
N LEU A 297 7.40 11.63 5.75
CA LEU A 297 6.97 12.42 6.92
C LEU A 297 6.45 11.50 8.03
N CYS A 298 5.58 10.54 7.70
CA CYS A 298 5.04 9.57 8.64
C CYS A 298 6.14 8.74 9.32
N ALA A 299 7.16 8.29 8.57
CA ALA A 299 8.34 7.63 9.14
C ALA A 299 8.98 8.45 10.28
N GLY A 300 9.09 9.77 10.10
CA GLY A 300 9.60 10.69 11.12
C GLY A 300 8.80 10.73 12.44
N LEU A 301 7.51 10.36 12.42
CA LEU A 301 6.66 10.30 13.61
C LEU A 301 7.02 9.10 14.52
N ILE A 302 7.39 7.97 13.91
CA ILE A 302 7.54 6.67 14.59
C ILE A 302 9.00 6.25 14.86
N GLY A 303 9.97 6.98 14.33
CA GLY A 303 11.40 6.80 14.64
C GLY A 303 12.36 6.97 13.46
N GLY A 304 11.84 7.18 12.26
CA GLY A 304 12.62 7.36 11.03
C GLY A 304 12.67 6.11 10.14
N LEU A 305 13.35 6.25 9.01
CA LEU A 305 13.33 5.26 7.91
C LEU A 305 13.92 3.88 8.31
N GLY A 306 14.73 3.81 9.37
CA GLY A 306 15.30 2.56 9.91
C GLY A 306 14.26 1.59 10.50
N VAL A 307 13.05 2.09 10.79
CA VAL A 307 11.94 1.28 11.32
C VAL A 307 10.69 1.24 10.43
N THR A 308 10.67 1.93 9.28
CA THR A 308 9.49 2.01 8.41
C THR A 308 9.48 0.91 7.33
N PRO A 309 8.49 -0.01 7.33
CA PRO A 309 8.37 -1.05 6.32
C PRO A 309 7.59 -0.59 5.07
N SER A 310 7.70 -1.34 3.97
CA SER A 310 6.80 -1.15 2.83
C SER A 310 6.51 -2.43 2.02
N GLY A 311 5.37 -2.43 1.33
CA GLY A 311 4.98 -3.45 0.35
C GLY A 311 4.57 -2.81 -0.97
N ASN A 312 5.21 -3.21 -2.07
CA ASN A 312 4.80 -2.85 -3.43
C ASN A 312 3.91 -3.97 -3.97
N ILE A 313 2.62 -3.72 -4.09
CA ILE A 313 1.62 -4.69 -4.53
C ILE A 313 1.26 -4.41 -5.99
N GLY A 314 1.25 -5.45 -6.81
CA GLY A 314 0.90 -5.38 -8.23
C GLY A 314 -0.30 -6.24 -8.61
N THR A 315 -0.55 -6.32 -9.90
CA THR A 315 -1.60 -7.17 -10.46
C THR A 315 -1.22 -8.65 -10.39
N ASN A 316 -2.23 -9.54 -10.50
CA ASN A 316 -2.04 -11.00 -10.56
C ASN A 316 -1.30 -11.64 -9.36
N GLY A 317 -1.39 -11.01 -8.19
CA GLY A 317 -0.81 -11.51 -6.93
C GLY A 317 0.71 -11.30 -6.79
N VAL A 318 1.35 -10.50 -7.65
CA VAL A 318 2.76 -10.17 -7.51
C VAL A 318 2.94 -9.13 -6.40
N ALA A 319 3.88 -9.34 -5.48
CA ALA A 319 4.20 -8.41 -4.41
C ALA A 319 5.71 -8.41 -4.08
N ILE A 320 6.29 -7.23 -3.91
CA ILE A 320 7.68 -7.04 -3.45
C ILE A 320 7.71 -6.17 -2.19
N PHE A 321 8.12 -6.77 -1.08
CA PHE A 321 8.27 -6.09 0.22
C PHE A 321 9.69 -5.56 0.37
N GLU A 322 9.83 -4.30 0.77
CA GLU A 322 11.12 -3.61 0.87
C GLU A 322 11.13 -2.60 2.02
N SER A 323 12.26 -2.44 2.69
CA SER A 323 12.43 -1.33 3.63
C SER A 323 12.46 0.01 2.90
N VAL A 324 12.05 1.08 3.59
CA VAL A 324 11.98 2.44 2.99
C VAL A 324 13.36 3.09 2.88
N HIS A 325 14.30 2.77 3.76
CA HIS A 325 15.62 3.40 3.83
C HIS A 325 16.53 3.11 2.61
N GLY A 326 17.53 3.97 2.42
CA GLY A 326 18.59 3.76 1.42
C GLY A 326 19.61 2.70 1.79
N THR A 327 20.71 2.62 1.02
CA THR A 327 21.74 1.57 1.15
C THR A 327 22.76 1.79 2.28
N ALA A 328 22.72 2.92 2.99
CA ALA A 328 23.61 3.30 4.11
C ALA A 328 25.10 2.89 3.88
N PRO A 329 25.74 3.39 2.81
CA PRO A 329 27.05 2.91 2.35
C PRO A 329 28.21 3.24 3.32
N ASP A 330 27.96 4.10 4.30
CA ASP A 330 28.84 4.51 5.38
C ASP A 330 28.96 3.48 6.52
N ILE A 331 27.98 2.58 6.67
CA ILE A 331 27.96 1.49 7.65
C ILE A 331 27.83 0.08 7.03
N ALA A 332 27.89 -0.02 5.70
CA ALA A 332 27.72 -1.27 4.96
C ALA A 332 28.82 -2.30 5.31
N GLY A 333 28.41 -3.45 5.86
CA GLY A 333 29.33 -4.52 6.28
C GLY A 333 30.06 -4.24 7.59
N ALA A 334 29.62 -3.25 8.36
CA ALA A 334 30.18 -2.92 9.67
C ALA A 334 29.54 -3.71 10.84
N ASP A 335 28.49 -4.51 10.57
CA ASP A 335 27.66 -5.16 11.59
C ASP A 335 26.96 -4.12 12.51
N LEU A 336 26.47 -3.03 11.89
CA LEU A 336 25.88 -1.86 12.57
C LEU A 336 24.49 -1.49 12.04
N ALA A 337 23.99 -2.16 11.00
CA ALA A 337 22.69 -1.84 10.42
C ALA A 337 21.53 -2.25 11.34
N ASN A 338 20.42 -1.51 11.25
CA ASN A 338 19.17 -1.92 11.90
C ASN A 338 18.32 -2.76 10.93
N PRO A 339 18.05 -4.04 11.22
CA PRO A 339 17.20 -4.88 10.38
C PRO A 339 15.70 -4.60 10.51
N THR A 340 15.24 -3.80 11.50
CA THR A 340 13.82 -3.65 11.84
C THR A 340 12.93 -3.26 10.65
N ALA A 341 13.30 -2.27 9.82
CA ALA A 341 12.47 -1.91 8.66
C ALA A 341 12.29 -3.07 7.65
N LEU A 342 13.33 -3.86 7.39
CA LEU A 342 13.21 -5.01 6.47
C LEU A 342 12.50 -6.18 7.14
N LEU A 343 12.72 -6.41 8.44
CA LEU A 343 12.03 -7.43 9.22
C LEU A 343 10.52 -7.15 9.29
N LEU A 344 10.12 -5.89 9.53
CA LEU A 344 8.72 -5.49 9.51
C LEU A 344 8.10 -5.55 8.11
N SER A 345 8.90 -5.33 7.05
CA SER A 345 8.47 -5.58 5.66
C SER A 345 8.27 -7.07 5.39
N ALA A 346 9.11 -7.94 5.97
CA ALA A 346 8.94 -9.40 5.93
C ALA A 346 7.75 -9.88 6.78
N VAL A 347 7.42 -9.19 7.89
CA VAL A 347 6.16 -9.41 8.64
C VAL A 347 4.93 -9.02 7.79
N MET A 348 4.98 -7.91 7.04
CA MET A 348 3.93 -7.57 6.06
C MET A 348 3.79 -8.65 4.98
N MET A 349 4.92 -9.17 4.49
CA MET A 349 4.95 -10.29 3.53
C MET A 349 4.26 -11.53 4.09
N LEU A 350 4.57 -11.94 5.33
CA LEU A 350 3.92 -13.08 5.98
C LEU A 350 2.41 -12.87 6.15
N ARG A 351 1.96 -11.67 6.50
CA ARG A 351 0.52 -11.34 6.55
C ARG A 351 -0.14 -11.45 5.17
N HIS A 352 0.54 -11.04 4.10
CA HIS A 352 0.06 -11.18 2.72
C HIS A 352 0.00 -12.66 2.26
N MET A 353 0.91 -13.50 2.74
CA MET A 353 0.94 -14.95 2.49
C MET A 353 -0.07 -15.74 3.35
N GLY A 354 -0.79 -15.09 4.26
CA GLY A 354 -1.71 -15.73 5.22
C GLY A 354 -1.02 -16.37 6.44
N LEU A 355 0.31 -16.25 6.56
CA LEU A 355 1.13 -16.79 7.66
C LEU A 355 1.06 -15.91 8.90
N HIS A 356 -0.15 -15.55 9.32
CA HIS A 356 -0.42 -14.55 10.36
C HIS A 356 0.19 -14.88 11.72
N ALA A 357 0.29 -16.16 12.09
CA ALA A 357 0.88 -16.61 13.36
C ALA A 357 2.38 -16.29 13.44
N HIS A 358 3.17 -16.70 12.44
CA HIS A 358 4.60 -16.36 12.36
C HIS A 358 4.80 -14.85 12.26
N ALA A 359 3.97 -14.15 11.47
CA ALA A 359 4.01 -12.69 11.36
C ALA A 359 3.84 -12.00 12.72
N GLN A 360 2.89 -12.48 13.53
CA GLN A 360 2.66 -11.93 14.86
C GLN A 360 3.80 -12.27 15.83
N ARG A 361 4.28 -13.53 15.86
CA ARG A 361 5.37 -13.95 16.77
C ARG A 361 6.66 -13.16 16.51
N ILE A 362 7.04 -13.01 15.24
CA ILE A 362 8.23 -12.24 14.83
C ILE A 362 8.07 -10.74 15.19
N GLN A 363 6.88 -10.15 14.97
CA GLN A 363 6.66 -8.75 15.35
C GLN A 363 6.72 -8.56 16.88
N THR A 364 6.07 -9.42 17.67
CA THR A 364 6.11 -9.37 19.13
C THR A 364 7.55 -9.52 19.64
N ALA A 365 8.31 -10.50 19.16
CA ALA A 365 9.71 -10.67 19.57
C ALA A 365 10.58 -9.44 19.24
N CYS A 366 10.39 -8.84 18.06
CA CYS A 366 11.07 -7.60 17.67
C CYS A 366 10.70 -6.44 18.61
N PHE A 367 9.41 -6.22 18.89
CA PHE A 367 8.95 -5.13 19.74
C PHE A 367 9.39 -5.32 21.20
N ASN A 368 9.30 -6.54 21.75
CA ASN A 368 9.80 -6.87 23.08
C ASN A 368 11.32 -6.59 23.20
N THR A 369 12.12 -6.95 22.18
CA THR A 369 13.57 -6.65 22.16
C THR A 369 13.84 -5.15 22.24
N ILE A 370 13.04 -4.34 21.53
CA ILE A 370 13.15 -2.88 21.55
C ILE A 370 12.67 -2.30 22.89
N GLN A 371 11.63 -2.88 23.49
CA GLN A 371 11.05 -2.48 24.77
C GLN A 371 11.97 -2.73 25.96
N ASP A 372 12.71 -3.85 25.96
CA ASP A 372 13.67 -4.24 27.00
C ASP A 372 14.92 -3.34 27.05
N LYS A 373 15.26 -2.68 25.93
CA LYS A 373 16.34 -1.68 25.77
C LYS A 373 17.76 -2.15 26.08
N GLN A 374 17.96 -3.44 26.33
CA GLN A 374 19.28 -4.02 26.62
C GLN A 374 20.12 -4.19 25.34
N VAL A 375 19.48 -4.64 24.25
CA VAL A 375 20.12 -4.88 22.96
C VAL A 375 19.41 -3.99 21.94
N LEU A 376 20.04 -2.87 21.59
CA LEU A 376 19.54 -1.88 20.66
C LEU A 376 20.65 -1.43 19.71
N THR A 377 20.32 -1.27 18.44
CA THR A 377 21.20 -0.66 17.44
C THR A 377 21.37 0.84 17.69
N LYS A 378 22.38 1.45 17.05
CA LYS A 378 22.79 2.83 17.32
C LYS A 378 21.74 3.89 16.98
N ASP A 379 20.94 3.65 15.94
CA ASP A 379 19.81 4.49 15.52
C ASP A 379 18.64 4.44 16.53
N LEU A 380 18.46 3.31 17.22
CA LEU A 380 17.53 3.17 18.34
C LEU A 380 18.12 3.66 19.69
N GLY A 381 19.32 4.24 19.69
CA GLY A 381 19.98 4.82 20.86
C GLY A 381 20.84 3.85 21.69
N GLY A 382 21.07 2.63 21.19
CA GLY A 382 21.97 1.66 21.82
C GLY A 382 23.39 1.64 21.23
N ASN A 383 24.11 0.53 21.46
CA ASN A 383 25.44 0.28 20.91
C ASN A 383 25.61 -1.18 20.40
N ALA A 384 24.53 -1.95 20.34
CA ALA A 384 24.58 -3.34 19.88
C ALA A 384 24.71 -3.42 18.35
N LYS A 385 25.29 -4.52 17.90
CA LYS A 385 25.48 -4.85 16.48
C LYS A 385 24.21 -5.38 15.83
N CYS A 386 24.18 -5.41 14.49
CA CYS A 386 23.12 -6.07 13.74
C CYS A 386 23.01 -7.56 14.14
N SER A 387 24.14 -8.25 14.24
CA SER A 387 24.22 -9.67 14.63
C SER A 387 23.75 -9.95 16.07
N GLU A 388 24.07 -9.06 17.01
CA GLU A 388 23.68 -9.13 18.42
C GLU A 388 22.17 -8.88 18.59
N PHE A 389 21.64 -7.84 17.92
CA PHE A 389 20.21 -7.55 17.89
C PHE A 389 19.40 -8.66 17.21
N THR A 390 19.93 -9.24 16.12
CA THR A 390 19.34 -10.43 15.47
C THR A 390 19.24 -11.60 16.43
N ALA A 391 20.31 -11.90 17.19
CA ALA A 391 20.32 -12.99 18.15
C ALA A 391 19.29 -12.79 19.28
N ALA A 392 19.19 -11.57 19.82
CA ALA A 392 18.21 -11.22 20.84
C ALA A 392 16.74 -11.33 20.37
N ILE A 393 16.48 -11.11 19.07
CA ILE A 393 15.17 -11.38 18.46
C ILE A 393 14.97 -12.89 18.27
N CYS A 394 15.96 -13.65 17.79
CA CYS A 394 15.85 -15.10 17.62
C CYS A 394 15.53 -15.82 18.94
N GLU A 395 16.14 -15.41 20.04
CA GLU A 395 15.88 -15.92 21.40
C GLU A 395 14.41 -15.69 21.79
N ARG A 396 13.93 -14.44 21.77
CA ARG A 396 12.53 -14.11 22.07
C ARG A 396 11.51 -14.71 21.09
N VAL A 397 11.91 -15.02 19.85
CA VAL A 397 11.06 -15.74 18.88
C VAL A 397 10.82 -17.19 19.31
N GLN A 398 11.80 -17.81 19.98
CA GLN A 398 11.76 -19.19 20.45
C GLN A 398 11.11 -19.30 21.85
N ASP A 399 11.21 -18.27 22.68
CA ASP A 399 10.48 -18.15 23.96
C ASP A 399 8.96 -17.93 23.80
N LEU A 400 8.48 -17.70 22.57
CA LEU A 400 7.08 -17.41 22.22
C LEU A 400 6.38 -18.54 21.43
N ASP A 401 6.96 -19.74 21.37
CA ASP A 401 6.36 -20.96 20.77
C ASP A 401 5.48 -21.76 21.75
#